data_AF-A0A7L3ZE79-F1
#
_entry.id   AF-A0A7L3ZE79-F1
#
_cell.length_a   1.000
_cell.length_b   1.000
_cell.length_c   1.000
_cell.angle_alpha   90.00
_cell.angle_beta   90.00
_cell.angle_gamma   90.00
#
_symmetry.space_group_name_H-M   'P 1'
#
loop_
_entity.id
_entity.type
_entity.pdbx_description
1 polymer ?
#
loop_
_entity_poly.entity_id
_entity_poly.type
_entity_poly.pdbx_seq_one_letter_code
_entity_poly.pdbx_strand_id
1 'polypeptide(L)'
;LPVFNWTALKPNQISGTVFSELDDERVLEDLDLERFEELFKTKAQGPALDLVCAKNKASQKAASKVTLLEANRAKNLAITLRKAGRGAEEICRAIHTFDLATLPVDFVECLMRFLPTEAEVKALRQYERERKPLEELADEDRFMLQFSKVERLPQRMAIMAFLGNFAENLQMLTPQLNAIIAASASVKSSQKLKHMLEIILALGNYMNSSKRGAVYGFKLQSLDLLLDTKSTDRKMTLLHFIALTVREKYPELATFWQELHFVEKAAAGVPRPHTPGSPSPGAVGPLTHPCVPAVSLENVLLDVKELGRGMELLRRECGLHENSVLRAFLAASEGKLERLQKDARTAEDAYNTVVRYFGESPKTTPPSVFFPVFVRFIRSYK
;
A
#
# COMPACT_ATOMS: atom_id res chain seq x y z
N LEU A 1 -9.22 -22.63 29.07
CA LEU A 1 -9.19 -22.43 27.60
C LEU A 1 -8.13 -21.39 27.22
N PRO A 2 -7.52 -21.45 26.02
CA PRO A 2 -6.63 -20.41 25.51
C PRO A 2 -7.37 -19.07 25.39
N VAL A 3 -6.66 -17.97 25.58
CA VAL A 3 -7.22 -16.62 25.39
C VAL A 3 -7.47 -16.38 23.89
N PHE A 4 -8.69 -15.98 23.54
CA PHE A 4 -9.02 -15.55 22.19
C PHE A 4 -8.71 -14.05 22.03
N ASN A 5 -7.66 -13.73 21.27
CA ASN A 5 -7.17 -12.36 21.06
C ASN A 5 -8.02 -11.56 20.05
N TRP A 6 -9.34 -11.45 20.29
CA TRP A 6 -10.20 -10.57 19.51
C TRP A 6 -9.97 -9.09 19.86
N THR A 7 -10.29 -8.18 18.94
CA THR A 7 -10.34 -6.74 19.24
C THR A 7 -11.78 -6.34 19.51
N ALA A 8 -12.13 -6.15 20.78
CA ALA A 8 -13.50 -5.82 21.18
C ALA A 8 -13.89 -4.40 20.75
N LEU A 9 -15.15 -4.25 20.29
CA LEU A 9 -15.76 -2.95 20.09
C LEU A 9 -16.11 -2.32 21.43
N LYS A 10 -15.95 -0.99 21.57
CA LYS A 10 -16.34 -0.29 22.79
C LYS A 10 -17.87 -0.22 22.88
N PRO A 11 -18.49 -0.24 24.08
CA PRO A 11 -19.95 -0.25 24.23
C PRO A 11 -20.68 0.88 23.50
N ASN A 12 -20.07 2.06 23.41
CA ASN A 12 -20.61 3.22 22.70
C ASN A 12 -20.57 3.10 21.16
N GLN A 13 -19.89 2.10 20.61
CA GLN A 13 -19.80 1.81 19.17
C GLN A 13 -20.78 0.71 18.73
N ILE A 14 -21.51 0.08 19.66
CA ILE A 14 -22.37 -1.08 19.39
C ILE A 14 -23.73 -0.66 18.83
N SER A 15 -24.27 0.47 19.28
CA SER A 15 -25.61 0.92 18.89
C SER A 15 -25.71 1.17 17.38
N GLY A 16 -26.66 0.51 16.71
CA GLY A 16 -26.86 0.61 15.26
C GLY A 16 -25.96 -0.29 14.41
N THR A 17 -25.26 -1.25 15.04
CA THR A 17 -24.47 -2.27 14.34
C THR A 17 -25.18 -3.63 14.39
N VAL A 18 -24.75 -4.57 13.56
CA VAL A 18 -25.26 -5.95 13.61
C VAL A 18 -25.14 -6.56 15.02
N PHE A 19 -24.14 -6.16 15.81
CA PHE A 19 -23.92 -6.67 17.17
C PHE A 19 -24.99 -6.26 18.18
N SER A 20 -25.81 -5.22 17.90
CA SER A 20 -26.97 -4.92 18.75
C SER A 20 -28.17 -5.85 18.52
N GLU A 21 -28.12 -6.67 17.47
CA GLU A 21 -29.17 -7.62 17.09
C GLU A 21 -28.76 -9.09 17.35
N LEU A 22 -27.54 -9.32 17.85
CA LEU A 22 -27.04 -10.65 18.18
C LEU A 22 -27.34 -10.99 19.65
N ASP A 23 -27.66 -12.27 19.88
CA ASP A 23 -27.91 -12.85 21.20
C ASP A 23 -27.02 -14.09 21.33
N ASP A 24 -25.95 -13.96 22.10
CA ASP A 24 -24.97 -15.01 22.34
C ASP A 24 -25.42 -16.01 23.41
N GLU A 25 -26.30 -15.62 24.34
CA GLU A 25 -26.85 -16.50 25.37
C GLU A 25 -27.67 -17.64 24.74
N ARG A 26 -28.49 -17.33 23.73
CA ARG A 26 -29.23 -18.35 22.98
C ARG A 26 -28.32 -19.36 22.28
N VAL A 27 -27.20 -18.90 21.73
CA VAL A 27 -26.25 -19.77 21.02
C VAL A 27 -25.45 -20.61 22.01
N LEU A 28 -25.14 -20.09 23.20
CA LEU A 28 -24.45 -20.82 24.27
C LEU A 28 -25.25 -22.04 24.76
N GLU A 29 -26.59 -21.97 24.78
CA GLU A 29 -27.47 -23.10 25.14
C GLU A 29 -27.44 -24.24 24.10
N ASP A 30 -27.25 -23.91 22.82
CA ASP A 30 -27.20 -24.88 21.71
C ASP A 30 -25.81 -25.51 21.52
N LEU A 31 -24.78 -24.99 22.18
CA LEU A 31 -23.39 -25.43 22.02
C LEU A 31 -23.00 -26.51 23.04
N ASP A 32 -22.33 -27.56 22.55
CA ASP A 32 -21.70 -28.58 23.39
C ASP A 32 -20.39 -28.03 24.00
N LEU A 33 -20.54 -27.29 25.11
CA LEU A 33 -19.45 -26.63 25.81
C LEU A 33 -18.49 -27.62 26.46
N GLU A 34 -18.95 -28.81 26.87
CA GLU A 34 -18.11 -29.85 27.44
C GLU A 34 -17.12 -30.39 26.41
N ARG A 35 -17.61 -30.72 25.20
CA ARG A 35 -16.74 -31.16 24.10
C ARG A 35 -15.80 -30.05 23.63
N PHE A 36 -16.30 -28.82 23.59
CA PHE A 36 -15.47 -27.66 23.25
C PHE A 36 -14.34 -27.45 24.27
N GLU A 37 -14.64 -27.53 25.56
CA GLU A 37 -13.63 -27.38 26.59
C GLU A 37 -12.60 -28.52 26.58
N GLU A 38 -13.03 -29.75 26.31
CA GLU A 38 -12.11 -30.88 26.18
C GLU A 38 -11.12 -30.72 25.02
N LEU A 39 -11.60 -30.26 23.86
CA LEU A 39 -10.80 -30.08 22.66
C LEU A 39 -9.81 -28.91 22.76
N PHE A 40 -10.19 -27.85 23.50
CA PHE A 40 -9.43 -26.62 23.58
C PHE A 40 -8.80 -26.36 24.96
N LYS A 41 -8.83 -27.32 25.90
CA LYS A 41 -8.14 -27.17 27.19
C LYS A 41 -6.63 -27.06 27.02
N THR A 42 -6.03 -26.14 27.75
CA THR A 42 -4.57 -25.98 27.82
C THR A 42 -3.99 -27.04 28.76
N LYS A 43 -2.76 -27.50 28.50
CA LYS A 43 -2.04 -28.57 29.27
C LYS A 43 -1.84 -28.31 30.79
N ALA A 44 -2.34 -27.21 31.33
CA ALA A 44 -2.25 -26.86 32.75
C ALA A 44 -3.37 -27.47 33.64
N GLN A 45 -4.32 -28.22 33.07
CA GLN A 45 -5.50 -28.75 33.80
C GLN A 45 -5.79 -30.23 33.48
N GLY A 46 -4.81 -31.10 33.71
CA GLY A 46 -5.01 -32.57 33.77
C GLY A 46 -4.78 -33.09 35.20
N PRO A 47 -5.30 -34.28 35.58
CA PRO A 47 -5.06 -34.85 36.90
C PRO A 47 -3.56 -35.07 37.11
N ALA A 48 -3.08 -34.80 38.32
CA ALA A 48 -1.71 -35.13 38.73
C ALA A 48 -1.51 -36.65 38.61
N LEU A 49 -0.85 -37.09 37.54
CA LEU A 49 -0.32 -38.43 37.45
C LEU A 49 1.05 -38.43 38.10
N ASP A 50 1.15 -39.15 39.22
CA ASP A 50 2.40 -39.53 39.86
C ASP A 50 3.31 -40.22 38.84
N LEU A 51 4.41 -39.54 38.49
CA LEU A 51 5.57 -40.12 37.81
C LEU A 51 6.79 -39.88 38.70
N VAL A 52 7.03 -40.83 39.59
CA VAL A 52 8.31 -41.02 40.26
C VAL A 52 9.29 -41.68 39.27
N CYS A 53 10.56 -41.25 39.35
CA CYS A 53 11.76 -41.64 38.59
C CYS A 53 11.91 -40.98 37.20
N ALA A 54 12.97 -40.23 36.88
CA ALA A 54 14.28 -40.09 37.51
C ALA A 54 14.80 -38.65 37.35
N LYS A 55 15.14 -38.03 38.48
CA LYS A 55 16.09 -36.92 38.54
C LYS A 55 17.44 -37.45 38.02
N ASN A 56 17.93 -36.92 36.91
CA ASN A 56 19.35 -36.63 36.69
C ASN A 56 19.55 -35.96 35.32
N LYS A 57 19.46 -34.63 35.30
CA LYS A 57 20.49 -33.75 34.72
C LYS A 57 20.16 -32.32 35.12
N ALA A 58 21.07 -31.74 35.88
CA ALA A 58 21.01 -30.35 36.33
C ALA A 58 20.90 -29.42 35.11
N SER A 59 19.73 -28.82 34.90
CA SER A 59 19.65 -27.53 34.24
C SER A 59 19.95 -26.48 35.30
N GLN A 60 21.08 -25.80 35.12
CA GLN A 60 21.46 -24.66 35.92
C GLN A 60 20.27 -23.69 36.00
N LYS A 61 19.84 -23.42 37.24
CA LYS A 61 18.84 -22.40 37.55
C LYS A 61 19.48 -21.06 37.20
N ALA A 62 19.31 -20.59 35.96
CA ALA A 62 19.64 -19.22 35.61
C ALA A 62 18.86 -18.31 36.57
N ALA A 63 19.55 -17.36 37.20
CA ALA A 63 18.93 -16.39 38.10
C ALA A 63 17.69 -15.78 37.42
N SER A 64 16.57 -15.69 38.14
CA SER A 64 15.34 -15.09 37.63
C SER A 64 15.60 -13.61 37.36
N LYS A 65 15.95 -13.26 36.12
CA LYS A 65 16.13 -11.88 35.70
C LYS A 65 14.80 -11.12 35.88
N VAL A 66 14.87 -9.91 36.40
CA VAL A 66 13.72 -9.02 36.59
C VAL A 66 13.23 -8.57 35.21
N THR A 67 11.94 -8.78 34.92
CA THR A 67 11.30 -8.34 33.67
C THR A 67 10.26 -7.27 34.01
N LEU A 68 10.32 -6.11 33.37
CA LEU A 68 9.39 -4.99 33.59
C LEU A 68 8.40 -4.84 32.43
N LEU A 69 8.81 -5.26 31.23
CA LEU A 69 7.97 -5.35 30.05
C LEU A 69 6.92 -6.47 30.18
N GLU A 70 5.79 -6.28 29.52
CA GLU A 70 4.79 -7.33 29.35
C GLU A 70 5.39 -8.53 28.58
N ALA A 71 5.02 -9.74 28.98
CA ALA A 71 5.69 -10.97 28.54
C ALA A 71 5.65 -11.18 27.01
N ASN A 72 4.52 -10.91 26.36
CA ASN A 72 4.42 -11.02 24.90
C ASN A 72 5.24 -9.95 24.19
N ARG A 73 5.23 -8.72 24.70
CA ARG A 73 6.03 -7.62 24.16
C ARG A 73 7.52 -7.89 24.28
N ALA A 74 7.99 -8.35 25.45
CA ALA A 74 9.38 -8.77 25.66
C ALA A 74 9.77 -9.90 24.70
N LYS A 75 8.94 -10.94 24.58
CA LYS A 75 9.18 -12.06 23.65
C LYS A 75 9.26 -11.60 22.19
N ASN A 76 8.35 -10.74 21.74
CA ASN A 76 8.34 -10.23 20.37
C ASN A 76 9.56 -9.33 20.09
N LEU A 77 9.97 -8.55 21.08
CA LEU A 77 11.20 -7.75 21.00
C LEU A 77 12.44 -8.65 20.92
N ALA A 78 12.52 -9.69 21.76
CA ALA A 78 13.62 -10.66 21.75
C ALA A 78 13.76 -11.35 20.38
N ILE A 79 12.65 -11.76 19.76
CA ILE A 79 12.64 -12.34 18.41
C ILE A 79 13.19 -11.34 17.38
N THR A 80 12.76 -10.08 17.47
CA THR A 80 13.20 -9.01 16.57
C THR A 80 14.70 -8.74 16.72
N LEU A 81 15.18 -8.57 17.95
CA LEU A 81 16.60 -8.35 18.25
C LEU A 81 17.48 -9.53 17.83
N ARG A 82 17.00 -10.77 17.98
CA ARG A 82 17.71 -11.97 17.52
C ARG A 82 17.84 -12.01 16.00
N LYS A 83 16.82 -11.55 15.26
CA LYS A 83 16.88 -11.41 13.80
C LYS A 83 17.90 -10.33 13.37
N ALA A 84 18.08 -9.29 14.19
CA ALA A 84 19.07 -8.24 13.95
C ALA A 84 20.51 -8.76 14.06
N GLY A 85 20.76 -9.63 15.05
CA GLY A 85 22.11 -10.12 15.35
C GLY A 85 23.08 -9.02 15.86
N ARG A 86 22.55 -7.88 16.30
CA ARG A 86 23.32 -6.69 16.72
C ARG A 86 23.10 -6.37 18.20
N GLY A 87 24.12 -5.76 18.82
CA GLY A 87 24.04 -5.31 20.21
C GLY A 87 23.16 -4.08 20.39
N ALA A 88 22.58 -3.92 21.58
CA ALA A 88 21.73 -2.77 21.92
C ALA A 88 22.43 -1.42 21.69
N GLU A 89 23.71 -1.32 22.07
CA GLU A 89 24.51 -0.11 21.86
C GLU A 89 24.78 0.16 20.37
N GLU A 90 25.00 -0.88 19.58
CA GLU A 90 25.25 -0.76 18.15
C GLU A 90 24.01 -0.23 17.43
N ILE A 91 22.83 -0.73 17.79
CA ILE A 91 21.54 -0.24 17.30
C ILE A 91 21.35 1.24 17.69
N CYS A 92 21.57 1.59 18.96
CA CYS A 92 21.41 2.98 19.41
C CYS A 92 22.42 3.93 18.75
N ARG A 93 23.67 3.49 18.55
CA ARG A 93 24.68 4.26 17.82
C ARG A 93 24.29 4.45 16.36
N ALA A 94 23.84 3.40 15.67
CA ALA A 94 23.38 3.49 14.29
C ALA A 94 22.22 4.47 14.12
N ILE A 95 21.29 4.52 15.09
CA ILE A 95 20.20 5.49 15.10
C ILE A 95 20.71 6.92 15.33
N HIS A 96 21.74 7.08 16.16
CA HIS A 96 22.33 8.39 16.39
C HIS A 96 23.07 8.93 15.15
N THR A 97 23.74 8.06 14.40
CA THR A 97 24.52 8.42 13.21
C THR A 97 23.75 8.30 11.89
N PHE A 98 22.49 7.85 11.91
CA PHE A 98 21.68 7.56 10.73
C PHE A 98 22.34 6.55 9.77
N ASP A 99 22.96 5.50 10.32
CA ASP A 99 23.68 4.50 9.54
C ASP A 99 22.76 3.37 9.04
N LEU A 100 22.40 3.46 7.75
CA LEU A 100 21.58 2.46 7.05
C LEU A 100 22.35 1.20 6.62
N ALA A 101 23.69 1.20 6.65
CA ALA A 101 24.48 0.02 6.35
C ALA A 101 24.48 -0.95 7.54
N THR A 102 24.59 -0.39 8.75
CA THR A 102 24.42 -1.14 9.99
C THR A 102 22.95 -1.47 10.22
N LEU A 103 22.03 -0.50 10.07
CA LEU A 103 20.61 -0.71 10.36
C LEU A 103 19.75 -0.65 9.09
N PRO A 104 19.48 -1.79 8.42
CA PRO A 104 18.69 -1.81 7.20
C PRO A 104 17.23 -1.37 7.43
N VAL A 105 16.61 -0.78 6.41
CA VAL A 105 15.28 -0.16 6.48
C VAL A 105 14.19 -1.10 7.00
N ASP A 106 14.16 -2.35 6.52
CA ASP A 106 13.20 -3.36 6.97
C ASP A 106 13.26 -3.59 8.49
N PHE A 107 14.46 -3.50 9.04
CA PHE A 107 14.68 -3.66 10.47
C PHE A 107 14.27 -2.40 11.23
N VAL A 108 14.56 -1.21 10.71
CA VAL A 108 14.07 0.06 11.25
C VAL A 108 12.55 0.05 11.35
N GLU A 109 11.85 -0.34 10.29
CA GLU A 109 10.38 -0.42 10.26
C GLU A 109 9.83 -1.44 11.28
N CYS A 110 10.49 -2.59 11.44
CA CYS A 110 10.14 -3.55 12.48
C CYS A 110 10.34 -2.96 13.87
N LEU A 111 11.46 -2.27 14.11
CA LEU A 111 11.82 -1.70 15.40
C LEU A 111 10.94 -0.51 15.78
N MET A 112 10.39 0.23 14.81
CA MET A 112 9.40 1.29 15.05
C MET A 112 8.13 0.79 15.78
N ARG A 113 7.78 -0.49 15.66
CA ARG A 113 6.64 -1.10 16.40
C ARG A 113 6.95 -1.28 17.89
N PHE A 114 8.21 -1.19 18.28
CA PHE A 114 8.71 -1.35 19.64
C PHE A 114 9.16 -0.02 20.26
N LEU A 115 8.71 1.12 19.72
CA LEU A 115 8.94 2.41 20.38
C LEU A 115 8.44 2.35 21.84
N PRO A 116 9.25 2.76 22.84
CA PRO A 116 8.86 2.72 24.24
C PRO A 116 7.64 3.59 24.51
N THR A 117 6.65 3.02 25.20
CA THR A 117 5.48 3.80 25.65
C THR A 117 5.84 4.64 26.87
N GLU A 118 5.08 5.72 27.12
CA GLU A 118 5.34 6.57 28.29
C GLU A 118 5.28 5.80 29.62
N ALA A 119 4.41 4.79 29.72
CA ALA A 119 4.31 3.93 30.91
C ALA A 119 5.58 3.10 31.10
N GLU A 120 6.09 2.49 30.03
CA GLU A 120 7.33 1.70 30.05
C GLU A 120 8.54 2.57 30.40
N VAL A 121 8.64 3.76 29.79
CA VAL A 121 9.72 4.70 30.09
C VAL A 121 9.70 5.11 31.56
N LYS A 122 8.51 5.34 32.15
CA LYS A 122 8.38 5.66 33.58
C LYS A 122 8.83 4.50 34.47
N ALA A 123 8.39 3.27 34.17
CA ALA A 123 8.77 2.08 34.93
C ALA A 123 10.29 1.83 34.88
N LEU A 124 10.89 1.92 33.70
CA LEU A 124 12.32 1.73 33.49
C LEU A 124 13.15 2.82 34.17
N ARG A 125 12.74 4.09 34.08
CA ARG A 125 13.41 5.21 34.77
C ARG A 125 13.28 5.14 36.29
N GLN A 126 12.15 4.65 36.80
CA GLN A 126 11.98 4.44 38.23
C GLN A 126 12.93 3.36 38.74
N TYR A 127 13.04 2.23 38.02
CA TYR A 127 13.97 1.17 38.35
C TYR A 127 15.43 1.65 38.38
N GLU A 128 15.83 2.47 37.39
CA GLU A 128 17.16 3.10 37.35
C GLU A 128 17.38 4.09 38.51
N ARG A 129 16.37 4.92 38.83
CA ARG A 129 16.43 5.89 39.93
C ARG A 129 16.58 5.22 41.30
N GLU A 130 15.94 4.07 41.48
CA GLU A 130 16.04 3.25 42.70
C GLU A 130 17.40 2.55 42.85
N ARG A 131 18.36 2.78 41.92
CA ARG A 131 19.71 2.20 41.90
C ARG A 131 19.72 0.67 41.97
N LYS A 132 18.67 0.04 41.42
CA LYS A 132 18.59 -1.42 41.34
C LYS A 132 19.61 -1.95 40.32
N PRO A 133 20.15 -3.17 40.50
CA PRO A 133 21.19 -3.70 39.64
C PRO A 133 20.68 -3.87 38.20
N LEU A 134 21.29 -3.18 37.23
CA LEU A 134 20.90 -3.26 35.83
C LEU A 134 21.28 -4.61 35.20
N GLU A 135 22.26 -5.32 35.77
CA GLU A 135 22.64 -6.69 35.41
C GLU A 135 21.55 -7.72 35.72
N GLU A 136 20.64 -7.42 36.65
CA GLU A 136 19.52 -8.31 37.01
C GLU A 136 18.34 -8.16 36.05
N LEU A 137 18.29 -7.10 35.22
CA LEU A 137 17.23 -6.94 34.23
C LEU A 137 17.36 -7.97 33.10
N ALA A 138 16.22 -8.37 32.56
CA ALA A 138 16.18 -9.12 31.31
C ALA A 138 16.87 -8.31 30.19
N ASP A 139 17.44 -9.02 29.22
CA ASP A 139 18.24 -8.36 28.17
C ASP A 139 17.37 -7.42 27.31
N GLU A 140 16.07 -7.73 27.20
CA GLU A 140 15.03 -6.93 26.55
C GLU A 140 14.72 -5.63 27.30
N ASP A 141 14.60 -5.68 28.62
CA ASP A 141 14.39 -4.50 29.47
C ASP A 141 15.61 -3.58 29.45
N ARG A 142 16.83 -4.17 29.48
CA ARG A 142 18.08 -3.41 29.34
C ARG A 142 18.16 -2.73 27.98
N PHE A 143 17.76 -3.41 26.91
CA PHE A 143 17.62 -2.79 25.58
C PHE A 143 16.64 -1.63 25.61
N MET A 144 15.42 -1.82 26.14
CA MET A 144 14.39 -0.78 26.16
C MET A 144 14.82 0.44 26.99
N LEU A 145 15.56 0.24 28.09
CA LEU A 145 16.14 1.32 28.86
C LEU A 145 17.12 2.15 28.01
N GLN A 146 18.08 1.51 27.34
CA GLN A 146 19.02 2.19 26.45
C GLN A 146 18.32 2.87 25.28
N PHE A 147 17.35 2.19 24.67
CA PHE A 147 16.55 2.69 23.55
C PHE A 147 15.76 3.95 23.96
N SER A 148 15.17 3.97 25.16
CA SER A 148 14.42 5.12 25.69
C SER A 148 15.27 6.34 26.02
N LYS A 149 16.61 6.18 26.13
CA LYS A 149 17.56 7.29 26.37
C LYS A 149 17.91 8.03 25.08
N VAL A 150 17.59 7.46 23.92
CA VAL A 150 17.82 8.13 22.63
C VAL A 150 16.87 9.33 22.51
N GLU A 151 17.44 10.52 22.36
CA GLU A 151 16.66 11.75 22.21
C GLU A 151 15.87 11.75 20.88
N ARG A 152 14.59 12.14 20.96
CA ARG A 152 13.70 12.24 19.80
C ARG A 152 13.69 10.97 18.96
N LEU A 153 13.74 9.82 19.64
CA LEU A 153 13.79 8.50 19.03
C LEU A 153 12.72 8.27 17.96
N PRO A 154 11.42 8.59 18.17
CA PRO A 154 10.41 8.40 17.13
C PRO A 154 10.72 9.17 15.85
N GLN A 155 11.21 10.40 15.97
CA GLN A 155 11.55 11.25 14.83
C GLN A 155 12.80 10.71 14.11
N ARG A 156 13.85 10.34 14.85
CA ARG A 156 15.08 9.76 14.25
C ARG A 156 14.79 8.47 13.49
N MET A 157 13.97 7.59 14.06
CA MET A 157 13.54 6.34 13.40
C MET A 157 12.71 6.63 12.14
N ALA A 158 11.76 7.56 12.20
CA ALA A 158 10.97 7.95 11.03
C ALA A 158 11.84 8.54 9.91
N ILE A 159 12.86 9.34 10.26
CA ILE A 159 13.82 9.88 9.30
C ILE A 159 14.66 8.75 8.69
N MET A 160 15.19 7.83 9.49
CA MET A 160 15.94 6.67 8.96
C MET A 160 15.12 5.85 7.99
N ALA A 161 13.85 5.55 8.32
CA ALA A 161 12.95 4.85 7.42
C ALA A 161 12.80 5.62 6.10
N PHE A 162 12.49 6.93 6.19
CA PHE A 162 12.35 7.80 5.03
C PHE A 162 13.60 7.81 4.13
N LEU A 163 14.80 7.92 4.71
CA LEU A 163 16.07 7.89 3.95
C LEU A 163 16.23 6.58 3.17
N GLY A 164 15.90 5.45 3.80
CA GLY A 164 15.98 4.12 3.19
C GLY A 164 14.99 3.92 2.04
N ASN A 165 13.73 4.34 2.22
CA ASN A 165 12.68 4.11 1.21
C ASN A 165 12.64 5.18 0.11
N PHE A 166 13.31 6.33 0.25
CA PHE A 166 13.17 7.45 -0.69
C PHE A 166 13.51 7.06 -2.14
N ALA A 167 14.61 6.34 -2.36
CA ALA A 167 15.03 5.95 -3.70
C ALA A 167 14.03 5.00 -4.37
N GLU A 168 13.52 4.02 -3.62
CA GLU A 168 12.52 3.08 -4.10
C GLU A 168 11.20 3.79 -4.41
N ASN A 169 10.77 4.70 -3.53
CA ASN A 169 9.58 5.52 -3.75
C ASN A 169 9.71 6.36 -5.02
N LEU A 170 10.85 7.00 -5.29
CA LEU A 170 11.09 7.72 -6.54
C LEU A 170 11.01 6.79 -7.76
N GLN A 171 11.67 5.63 -7.69
CA GLN A 171 11.70 4.64 -8.77
C GLN A 171 10.30 4.09 -9.09
N MET A 172 9.43 4.07 -8.08
CA MET A 172 8.05 3.59 -8.19
C MET A 172 7.06 4.65 -8.68
N LEU A 173 7.17 5.89 -8.18
CA LEU A 173 6.21 6.96 -8.48
C LEU A 173 6.48 7.61 -9.84
N THR A 174 7.75 7.81 -10.20
CA THR A 174 8.15 8.45 -11.46
C THR A 174 7.54 7.80 -12.71
N PRO A 175 7.63 6.47 -12.92
CA PRO A 175 7.06 5.85 -14.12
C PRO A 175 5.53 5.89 -14.14
N GLN A 176 4.86 5.90 -12.99
CA GLN A 176 3.40 6.02 -12.91
C GLN A 176 2.95 7.41 -13.35
N LEU A 177 3.60 8.47 -12.87
CA LEU A 177 3.33 9.84 -13.28
C LEU A 177 3.60 10.04 -14.77
N ASN A 178 4.74 9.55 -15.26
CA ASN A 178 5.09 9.64 -16.69
C ASN A 178 4.09 8.91 -17.58
N ALA A 179 3.60 7.74 -17.16
CA ALA A 179 2.58 7.00 -17.91
C ALA A 179 1.28 7.80 -18.02
N ILE A 180 0.82 8.44 -16.93
CA ILE A 180 -0.38 9.30 -16.96
C ILE A 180 -0.14 10.52 -17.86
N ILE A 181 0.97 11.23 -17.69
CA ILE A 181 1.30 12.42 -18.51
C ILE A 181 1.29 12.05 -20.00
N ALA A 182 2.03 10.99 -20.36
CA ALA A 182 2.15 10.56 -21.75
C ALA A 182 0.82 10.06 -22.32
N ALA A 183 0.07 9.25 -21.57
CA ALA A 183 -1.23 8.76 -22.01
C ALA A 183 -2.24 9.91 -22.19
N SER A 184 -2.36 10.80 -21.20
CA SER A 184 -3.24 11.97 -21.29
C SER A 184 -2.89 12.89 -22.45
N ALA A 185 -1.61 13.19 -22.65
CA ALA A 185 -1.17 14.04 -23.75
C ALA A 185 -1.42 13.37 -25.12
N SER A 186 -1.12 12.08 -25.25
CA SER A 186 -1.28 11.33 -26.50
C SER A 186 -2.74 11.20 -26.92
N VAL A 187 -3.64 10.86 -25.99
CA VAL A 187 -5.09 10.75 -26.24
C VAL A 187 -5.71 12.10 -26.60
N LYS A 188 -5.30 13.20 -25.93
CA LYS A 188 -5.81 14.55 -26.22
C LYS A 188 -5.33 15.09 -27.57
N SER A 189 -4.08 14.81 -27.94
CA SER A 189 -3.44 15.37 -29.14
C SER A 189 -3.66 14.56 -30.41
N SER A 190 -4.00 13.27 -30.32
CA SER A 190 -4.23 12.41 -31.48
C SER A 190 -5.34 12.97 -32.38
N GLN A 191 -4.96 13.31 -33.62
CA GLN A 191 -5.92 13.77 -34.63
C GLN A 191 -6.66 12.59 -35.25
N LYS A 192 -5.99 11.44 -35.36
CA LYS A 192 -6.61 10.23 -35.93
C LYS A 192 -7.73 9.71 -35.03
N LEU A 193 -7.57 9.79 -33.70
CA LEU A 193 -8.64 9.45 -32.77
C LEU A 193 -9.85 10.37 -32.92
N LYS A 194 -9.62 11.68 -33.11
CA LYS A 194 -10.72 12.65 -33.30
C LYS A 194 -11.52 12.35 -34.57
N HIS A 195 -10.84 12.10 -35.69
CA HIS A 195 -11.50 11.71 -36.94
C HIS A 195 -12.24 10.36 -36.80
N MET A 196 -11.68 9.39 -36.08
CA MET A 196 -12.38 8.13 -35.78
C MET A 196 -13.69 8.39 -35.02
N LEU A 197 -13.67 9.25 -34.00
CA LEU A 197 -14.86 9.60 -33.22
C LEU A 197 -15.88 10.40 -34.05
N GLU A 198 -15.42 11.22 -34.99
CA GLU A 198 -16.28 11.93 -35.94
C GLU A 198 -17.01 10.98 -36.89
N ILE A 199 -16.34 9.95 -37.41
CA ILE A 199 -16.97 8.90 -38.23
C ILE A 199 -18.05 8.18 -37.42
N ILE A 200 -17.73 7.82 -36.16
CA ILE A 200 -18.68 7.17 -35.25
C ILE A 200 -19.90 8.08 -35.00
N LEU A 201 -19.67 9.37 -34.76
CA LEU A 201 -20.74 10.35 -34.55
C LEU A 201 -21.64 10.48 -35.78
N ALA A 202 -21.05 10.56 -36.98
CA ALA A 202 -21.79 10.68 -38.23
C ALA A 202 -22.68 9.45 -38.49
N LEU A 203 -22.14 8.24 -38.32
CA LEU A 203 -22.89 7.00 -38.45
C LEU A 203 -24.00 6.88 -37.40
N GLY A 204 -23.68 7.21 -36.14
CA GLY A 204 -24.64 7.20 -35.04
C GLY A 204 -25.81 8.17 -35.28
N ASN A 205 -25.51 9.39 -35.76
CA ASN A 205 -26.53 10.38 -36.13
C ASN A 205 -27.39 9.90 -37.30
N TYR A 206 -26.78 9.34 -38.34
CA TYR A 206 -27.52 8.80 -39.47
C TYR A 206 -28.51 7.72 -39.03
N MET A 207 -28.06 6.76 -38.21
CA MET A 207 -28.87 5.65 -37.70
C MET A 207 -30.02 6.11 -36.79
N ASN A 208 -29.84 7.18 -36.02
CA ASN A 208 -30.79 7.63 -34.99
C ASN A 208 -31.62 8.87 -35.37
N SER A 209 -31.30 9.50 -36.51
CA SER A 209 -31.89 10.76 -36.97
C SER A 209 -33.43 10.80 -36.90
N SER A 210 -34.09 9.72 -37.33
CA SER A 210 -35.55 9.64 -37.39
C SER A 210 -36.25 9.41 -36.05
N LYS A 211 -35.54 8.97 -35.00
CA LYS A 211 -36.14 8.59 -33.70
C LYS A 211 -35.71 9.47 -32.54
N ARG A 212 -34.47 9.95 -32.56
CA ARG A 212 -33.84 10.64 -31.43
C ARG A 212 -33.24 12.01 -31.79
N GLY A 213 -33.35 12.40 -33.06
CA GLY A 213 -32.74 13.62 -33.58
C GLY A 213 -31.21 13.51 -33.72
N ALA A 214 -30.57 14.63 -34.09
CA ALA A 214 -29.12 14.73 -34.22
C ALA A 214 -28.46 15.18 -32.91
N VAL A 215 -27.31 14.59 -32.59
CA VAL A 215 -26.47 14.97 -31.45
C VAL A 215 -25.10 15.45 -31.92
N TYR A 216 -24.43 16.25 -31.08
CA TYR A 216 -23.11 16.83 -31.39
C TYR A 216 -21.95 16.11 -30.70
N GLY A 217 -22.24 15.08 -29.90
CA GLY A 217 -21.26 14.30 -29.17
C GLY A 217 -21.91 13.17 -28.39
N PHE A 218 -21.10 12.27 -27.86
CA PHE A 218 -21.54 11.12 -27.07
C PHE A 218 -20.56 10.84 -25.92
N LYS A 219 -21.04 10.16 -24.88
CA LYS A 219 -20.18 9.75 -23.76
C LYS A 219 -19.26 8.62 -24.17
N LEU A 220 -18.05 8.57 -23.61
CA LEU A 220 -17.03 7.58 -23.97
C LEU A 220 -17.50 6.12 -23.81
N GLN A 221 -18.38 5.81 -22.86
CA GLN A 221 -18.91 4.46 -22.68
C GLN A 221 -19.68 3.96 -23.92
N SER A 222 -20.18 4.84 -24.79
CA SER A 222 -20.86 4.45 -26.03
C SER A 222 -19.94 3.69 -27.00
N LEU A 223 -18.62 3.77 -26.85
CA LEU A 223 -17.67 2.97 -27.66
C LEU A 223 -17.85 1.47 -27.43
N ASP A 224 -18.23 1.05 -26.22
CA ASP A 224 -18.47 -0.37 -25.92
C ASP A 224 -19.69 -0.91 -26.69
N LEU A 225 -20.68 -0.06 -26.99
CA LEU A 225 -21.93 -0.43 -27.65
C LEU A 225 -21.76 -0.70 -29.16
N LEU A 226 -20.60 -0.36 -29.74
CA LEU A 226 -20.32 -0.58 -31.17
C LEU A 226 -20.22 -2.08 -31.51
N LEU A 227 -19.91 -2.93 -30.54
CA LEU A 227 -19.90 -4.38 -30.68
C LEU A 227 -21.30 -5.00 -30.59
N ASP A 228 -22.20 -4.36 -29.84
CA ASP A 228 -23.55 -4.87 -29.61
C ASP A 228 -24.47 -4.65 -30.81
N THR A 229 -24.21 -3.59 -31.57
CA THR A 229 -24.99 -3.25 -32.77
C THR A 229 -24.54 -4.11 -33.95
N LYS A 230 -25.42 -4.99 -34.43
CA LYS A 230 -25.15 -5.94 -35.52
C LYS A 230 -25.88 -5.59 -36.80
N SER A 231 -25.35 -6.04 -37.93
CA SER A 231 -26.04 -6.03 -39.22
C SER A 231 -27.31 -6.90 -39.19
N THR A 232 -28.22 -6.68 -40.14
CA THR A 232 -29.48 -7.45 -40.26
C THR A 232 -29.22 -8.96 -40.41
N ASP A 233 -28.15 -9.34 -41.10
CA ASP A 233 -27.73 -10.73 -41.28
C ASP A 233 -26.88 -11.28 -40.11
N ARG A 234 -26.61 -10.45 -39.09
CA ARG A 234 -25.78 -10.74 -37.91
C ARG A 234 -24.34 -11.20 -38.19
N LYS A 235 -23.84 -11.02 -39.42
CA LYS A 235 -22.49 -11.43 -39.82
C LYS A 235 -21.42 -10.43 -39.42
N MET A 236 -21.77 -9.16 -39.22
CA MET A 236 -20.82 -8.12 -38.82
C MET A 236 -21.41 -7.21 -37.73
N THR A 237 -20.53 -6.61 -36.93
CA THR A 237 -20.90 -5.55 -35.98
C THR A 237 -20.71 -4.18 -36.62
N LEU A 238 -21.26 -3.13 -36.00
CA LEU A 238 -21.04 -1.75 -36.43
C LEU A 238 -19.55 -1.40 -36.41
N LEU A 239 -18.80 -1.90 -35.41
CA LEU A 239 -17.35 -1.71 -35.36
C LEU A 239 -16.63 -2.33 -36.58
N HIS A 240 -17.03 -3.52 -37.03
CA HIS A 240 -16.48 -4.13 -38.25
C HIS A 240 -16.76 -3.27 -39.48
N PHE A 241 -17.98 -2.76 -39.62
CA PHE A 241 -18.35 -1.87 -40.71
C PHE A 241 -17.53 -0.56 -40.70
N ILE A 242 -17.31 0.02 -39.52
CA ILE A 242 -16.46 1.20 -39.34
C ILE A 242 -15.02 0.88 -39.78
N ALA A 243 -14.46 -0.25 -39.34
CA ALA A 243 -13.10 -0.65 -39.69
C ALA A 243 -12.91 -0.84 -41.21
N LEU A 244 -13.89 -1.45 -41.89
CA LEU A 244 -13.90 -1.55 -43.35
C LEU A 244 -13.95 -0.18 -44.03
N THR A 245 -14.87 0.68 -43.58
CA THR A 245 -15.04 2.04 -44.11
C THR A 245 -13.76 2.87 -43.94
N VAL A 246 -13.14 2.78 -42.77
CA VAL A 246 -11.86 3.43 -42.48
C VAL A 246 -10.77 2.92 -43.41
N ARG A 247 -10.64 1.61 -43.60
CA ARG A 247 -9.62 1.03 -44.49
C ARG A 247 -9.79 1.45 -45.95
N GLU A 248 -11.03 1.61 -46.42
CA GLU A 248 -11.32 1.96 -47.81
C GLU A 248 -11.25 3.46 -48.09
N LYS A 249 -11.77 4.30 -47.18
CA LYS A 249 -11.92 5.75 -47.40
C LYS A 249 -10.90 6.62 -46.65
N TYR A 250 -10.33 6.11 -45.56
CA TYR A 250 -9.44 6.84 -44.66
C TYR A 250 -8.25 5.97 -44.22
N PRO A 251 -7.44 5.45 -45.16
CA PRO A 251 -6.37 4.49 -44.86
C PRO A 251 -5.35 5.02 -43.85
N GLU A 252 -5.18 6.33 -43.73
CA GLU A 252 -4.34 6.99 -42.73
C GLU A 252 -4.80 6.76 -41.28
N LEU A 253 -6.11 6.53 -41.07
CA LEU A 253 -6.71 6.23 -39.77
C LEU A 253 -6.62 4.75 -39.40
N ALA A 254 -6.26 3.88 -40.35
CA ALA A 254 -6.20 2.44 -40.14
C ALA A 254 -5.24 2.03 -39.01
N THR A 255 -4.28 2.88 -38.63
CA THR A 255 -3.35 2.67 -37.51
C THR A 255 -3.45 3.74 -36.42
N PHE A 256 -4.63 4.35 -36.21
CA PHE A 256 -4.82 5.46 -35.26
C PHE A 256 -4.29 5.18 -33.84
N TRP A 257 -4.36 3.92 -33.39
CA TRP A 257 -3.87 3.52 -32.06
C TRP A 257 -2.37 3.70 -31.86
N GLN A 258 -1.58 3.84 -32.94
CA GLN A 258 -0.14 4.10 -32.84
C GLN A 258 0.14 5.49 -32.27
N GLU A 259 -0.80 6.44 -32.35
CA GLU A 259 -0.67 7.75 -31.71
C GLU A 259 -0.95 7.70 -30.20
N LEU A 260 -1.62 6.65 -29.72
CA LEU A 260 -2.04 6.50 -28.33
C LEU A 260 -0.99 5.69 -27.55
N HIS A 261 -0.14 6.40 -26.83
CA HIS A 261 0.99 5.81 -26.12
C HIS A 261 0.66 5.65 -24.63
N PHE A 262 1.22 4.61 -23.98
CA PHE A 262 1.12 4.39 -22.52
C PHE A 262 -0.30 4.23 -21.94
N VAL A 263 -1.35 4.20 -22.76
CA VAL A 263 -2.74 4.07 -22.32
C VAL A 263 -2.98 2.80 -21.51
N GLU A 264 -2.37 1.67 -21.90
CA GLU A 264 -2.45 0.41 -21.14
C GLU A 264 -1.76 0.50 -19.77
N LYS A 265 -0.61 1.17 -19.70
CA LYS A 265 0.14 1.36 -18.44
C LYS A 265 -0.57 2.32 -17.50
N ALA A 266 -1.18 3.38 -18.03
CA ALA A 266 -1.98 4.33 -17.28
C ALA A 266 -3.32 3.71 -16.80
N ALA A 267 -3.85 2.73 -17.53
CA ALA A 267 -5.04 1.97 -17.15
C ALA A 267 -4.77 0.93 -16.05
N ALA A 268 -3.70 0.15 -16.16
CA ALA A 268 -3.49 -1.05 -15.34
C ALA A 268 -2.76 -0.81 -14.00
N GLY A 269 -2.03 0.30 -13.83
CA GLY A 269 -1.02 0.37 -12.77
C GLY A 269 0.34 -0.03 -13.33
N VAL A 270 1.41 0.69 -13.00
CA VAL A 270 2.75 0.11 -13.12
C VAL A 270 2.85 -0.92 -12.00
N PRO A 271 3.05 -2.22 -12.29
CA PRO A 271 3.16 -3.23 -11.25
C PRO A 271 4.28 -2.83 -10.29
N ARG A 272 4.03 -2.93 -8.98
CA ARG A 272 5.13 -2.85 -8.02
C ARG A 272 6.08 -4.01 -8.33
N PRO A 273 7.39 -3.78 -8.51
CA PRO A 273 8.33 -4.89 -8.57
C PRO A 273 8.24 -5.58 -7.20
N HIS A 274 7.63 -6.76 -7.18
CA HIS A 274 7.71 -7.63 -6.03
C HIS A 274 9.18 -8.02 -5.89
N THR A 275 9.83 -7.59 -4.80
CA THR A 275 11.14 -8.09 -4.40
C THR A 275 11.06 -9.61 -4.24
N PRO A 276 11.91 -10.40 -4.92
CA PRO A 276 11.90 -11.85 -4.79
C PRO A 276 12.55 -12.23 -3.46
N GLY A 277 11.77 -12.33 -2.38
CA GLY A 277 12.34 -12.64 -1.07
C GLY A 277 11.40 -12.95 0.10
N SER A 278 10.07 -12.81 -0.04
CA SER A 278 9.15 -13.03 1.09
C SER A 278 7.98 -13.92 0.67
N PRO A 279 7.82 -15.14 1.22
CA PRO A 279 6.65 -15.95 0.97
C PRO A 279 5.46 -15.38 1.78
N SER A 280 4.48 -14.80 1.08
CA SER A 280 3.17 -14.53 1.66
C SER A 280 2.37 -15.85 1.69
N PRO A 281 1.90 -16.31 2.86
CA PRO A 281 1.06 -17.50 2.94
C PRO A 281 -0.39 -17.11 2.60
N GLY A 282 -0.96 -17.77 1.59
CA GLY A 282 -2.42 -17.75 1.37
C GLY A 282 -2.87 -17.10 0.07
N ALA A 283 -2.62 -17.75 -1.05
CA ALA A 283 -3.42 -17.55 -2.26
C ALA A 283 -3.64 -18.92 -2.92
N VAL A 284 -4.63 -19.66 -2.41
CA VAL A 284 -5.19 -20.82 -3.10
C VAL A 284 -6.61 -20.42 -3.50
N GLY A 285 -6.76 -19.97 -4.74
CA GLY A 285 -8.03 -19.56 -5.34
C GLY A 285 -7.90 -19.52 -6.87
N PRO A 286 -8.95 -19.89 -7.63
CA PRO A 286 -8.82 -20.16 -9.06
C PRO A 286 -8.66 -18.87 -9.87
N LEU A 287 -7.74 -18.94 -10.83
CA LEU A 287 -7.46 -18.04 -11.95
C LEU A 287 -8.55 -16.98 -12.24
N THR A 288 -8.52 -15.89 -11.47
CA THR A 288 -9.00 -14.59 -11.92
C THR A 288 -7.78 -13.75 -12.18
N HIS A 289 -7.83 -12.96 -13.25
CA HIS A 289 -6.75 -12.07 -13.72
C HIS A 289 -5.96 -11.48 -12.54
N PRO A 290 -4.61 -11.44 -12.60
CA PRO A 290 -3.85 -10.77 -11.56
C PRO A 290 -4.42 -9.36 -11.43
N CYS A 291 -5.02 -9.10 -10.26
CA CYS A 291 -5.60 -7.81 -9.93
C CYS A 291 -4.42 -6.86 -9.78
N VAL A 292 -3.92 -6.35 -10.91
CA VAL A 292 -2.89 -5.32 -10.91
C VAL A 292 -3.52 -4.15 -10.17
N PRO A 293 -2.93 -3.66 -9.07
CA PRO A 293 -3.48 -2.55 -8.33
C PRO A 293 -3.58 -1.38 -9.32
N ALA A 294 -4.81 -1.03 -9.67
CA ALA A 294 -5.11 0.02 -10.64
C ALA A 294 -4.40 1.32 -10.22
N VAL A 295 -3.96 2.15 -11.18
CA VAL A 295 -3.37 3.45 -10.83
C VAL A 295 -4.44 4.29 -10.13
N SER A 296 -4.32 4.43 -8.82
CA SER A 296 -4.97 5.53 -8.11
C SER A 296 -4.03 6.73 -8.20
N LEU A 297 -4.31 7.62 -9.15
CA LEU A 297 -3.60 8.91 -9.23
C LEU A 297 -3.67 9.63 -7.88
N GLU A 298 -4.79 9.51 -7.16
CA GLU A 298 -4.94 10.04 -5.80
C GLU A 298 -3.88 9.46 -4.84
N ASN A 299 -3.67 8.14 -4.84
CA ASN A 299 -2.64 7.52 -4.00
C ASN A 299 -1.24 7.99 -4.39
N VAL A 300 -0.94 8.08 -5.69
CA VAL A 300 0.36 8.58 -6.18
C VAL A 300 0.59 10.03 -5.73
N LEU A 301 -0.44 10.88 -5.79
CA LEU A 301 -0.35 12.27 -5.32
C LEU A 301 -0.19 12.36 -3.79
N LEU A 302 -0.86 11.48 -3.03
CA LEU A 302 -0.69 11.37 -1.59
C LEU A 302 0.74 10.93 -1.21
N ASP A 303 1.27 9.92 -1.90
CA ASP A 303 2.64 9.43 -1.67
C ASP A 303 3.67 10.53 -1.97
N VAL A 304 3.49 11.31 -3.05
CA VAL A 304 4.35 12.47 -3.36
C VAL A 304 4.27 13.55 -2.28
N LYS A 305 3.07 13.79 -1.71
CA LYS A 305 2.90 14.74 -0.59
C LYS A 305 3.58 14.24 0.68
N GLU A 306 3.47 12.96 1.00
CA GLU A 306 4.17 12.35 2.15
C GLU A 306 5.69 12.40 1.98
N LEU A 307 6.21 12.20 0.77
CA LEU A 307 7.63 12.42 0.48
C LEU A 307 8.05 13.86 0.75
N GLY A 308 7.20 14.83 0.39
CA GLY A 308 7.38 16.24 0.71
C GLY A 308 7.46 16.50 2.22
N ARG A 309 6.54 15.91 2.98
CA ARG A 309 6.51 16.02 4.45
C ARG A 309 7.72 15.36 5.10
N GLY A 310 8.18 14.21 4.57
CA GLY A 310 9.39 13.53 5.00
C GLY A 310 10.65 14.37 4.79
N MET A 311 10.76 15.05 3.64
CA MET A 311 11.90 15.94 3.36
C MET A 311 11.90 17.18 4.25
N GLU A 312 10.73 17.73 4.57
CA GLU A 312 10.59 18.83 5.52
C GLU A 312 10.99 18.41 6.95
N LEU A 313 10.62 17.19 7.38
CA LEU A 313 11.07 16.63 8.65
C LEU A 313 12.61 16.52 8.68
N LEU A 314 13.21 16.04 7.59
CA LEU A 314 14.65 15.93 7.46
C LEU A 314 15.35 17.30 7.53
N ARG A 315 14.79 18.33 6.89
CA ARG A 315 15.28 19.71 6.94
C ARG A 315 15.29 20.25 8.38
N ARG A 316 14.19 20.02 9.12
CA ARG A 316 14.10 20.43 10.53
C ARG A 316 15.12 19.72 11.40
N GLU A 317 15.33 18.43 11.19
CA GLU A 317 16.33 17.67 11.95
C GLU A 317 17.75 18.16 11.70
N CYS A 318 18.08 18.44 10.44
CA CYS A 318 19.39 18.96 10.04
C CYS A 318 19.67 20.37 10.60
N GLY A 319 18.61 21.16 10.86
CA GLY A 319 18.74 22.46 11.52
C GLY A 319 19.00 22.36 13.03
N LEU A 320 18.62 21.25 13.67
CA LEU A 320 18.81 21.04 15.11
C LEU A 320 20.16 20.38 15.43
N HIS A 321 20.63 19.49 14.56
CA HIS A 321 21.89 18.79 14.73
C HIS A 321 22.68 18.80 13.40
N GLU A 322 23.93 19.25 13.46
CA GLU A 322 24.82 19.13 12.31
C GLU A 322 25.14 17.65 12.04
N ASN A 323 24.50 17.08 11.03
CA ASN A 323 24.77 15.73 10.58
C ASN A 323 25.13 15.74 9.09
N SER A 324 26.34 15.28 8.77
CA SER A 324 26.88 15.26 7.41
C SER A 324 26.10 14.33 6.48
N VAL A 325 25.59 13.20 6.98
CA VAL A 325 24.78 12.23 6.22
C VAL A 325 23.46 12.87 5.79
N LEU A 326 22.77 13.53 6.72
CA LEU A 326 21.49 14.20 6.42
C LEU A 326 21.68 15.35 5.42
N ARG A 327 22.75 16.16 5.56
CA ARG A 327 23.07 17.22 4.58
C ARG A 327 23.36 16.67 3.19
N ALA A 328 24.21 15.65 3.11
CA ALA A 328 24.56 15.04 1.83
C ALA A 328 23.32 14.46 1.13
N PHE A 329 22.44 13.81 1.90
CA PHE A 329 21.18 13.30 1.38
C PHE A 329 20.25 14.43 0.92
N LEU A 330 20.05 15.47 1.74
CA LEU A 330 19.21 16.63 1.38
C LEU A 330 19.66 17.23 0.05
N ALA A 331 20.95 17.53 -0.09
CA ALA A 331 21.52 18.10 -1.31
C ALA A 331 21.33 17.19 -2.55
N ALA A 332 21.44 15.87 -2.39
CA ALA A 332 21.29 14.92 -3.49
C ALA A 332 19.82 14.61 -3.87
N SER A 333 18.88 14.83 -2.94
CA SER A 333 17.50 14.37 -3.06
C SER A 333 16.50 15.50 -3.29
N GLU A 334 16.80 16.73 -2.89
CA GLU A 334 15.89 17.89 -2.99
C GLU A 334 15.47 18.15 -4.44
N GLY A 335 16.41 18.27 -5.37
CA GLY A 335 16.08 18.47 -6.79
C GLY A 335 15.30 17.30 -7.43
N LYS A 336 15.51 16.07 -6.94
CA LYS A 336 14.75 14.90 -7.40
C LYS A 336 13.29 14.97 -6.93
N LEU A 337 13.08 15.37 -5.67
CA LEU A 337 11.75 15.56 -5.11
C LEU A 337 11.01 16.73 -5.78
N GLU A 338 11.67 17.85 -6.02
CA GLU A 338 11.08 18.99 -6.72
C GLU A 338 10.60 18.61 -8.12
N ARG A 339 11.43 17.86 -8.86
CA ARG A 339 11.06 17.30 -10.16
C ARG A 339 9.84 16.39 -10.05
N LEU A 340 9.83 15.46 -9.09
CA LEU A 340 8.70 14.55 -8.89
C LEU A 340 7.41 15.32 -8.55
N GLN A 341 7.49 16.35 -7.71
CA GLN A 341 6.34 17.21 -7.38
C GLN A 341 5.83 17.99 -8.59
N LYS A 342 6.72 18.47 -9.46
CA LYS A 342 6.35 19.12 -10.72
C LYS A 342 5.68 18.14 -11.67
N ASP A 343 6.23 16.94 -11.81
CA ASP A 343 5.65 15.88 -12.65
C ASP A 343 4.29 15.45 -12.09
N ALA A 344 4.11 15.39 -10.77
CA ALA A 344 2.84 15.10 -10.12
C ALA A 344 1.74 16.13 -10.47
N ARG A 345 2.06 17.42 -10.33
CA ARG A 345 1.14 18.51 -10.76
C ARG A 345 0.81 18.43 -12.24
N THR A 346 1.83 18.20 -13.07
CA THR A 346 1.66 18.09 -14.53
C THR A 346 0.78 16.89 -14.89
N ALA A 347 0.95 15.76 -14.21
CA ALA A 347 0.12 14.56 -14.41
C ALA A 347 -1.35 14.82 -14.03
N GLU A 348 -1.58 15.45 -12.87
CA GLU A 348 -2.91 15.83 -12.42
C GLU A 348 -3.60 16.79 -13.40
N ASP A 349 -2.91 17.85 -13.83
CA ASP A 349 -3.44 18.82 -14.79
C ASP A 349 -3.69 18.19 -16.17
N ALA A 350 -2.76 17.40 -16.69
CA ALA A 350 -2.90 16.71 -17.96
C ALA A 350 -4.08 15.72 -17.93
N TYR A 351 -4.22 14.97 -16.84
CA TYR A 351 -5.32 14.04 -16.64
C TYR A 351 -6.66 14.77 -16.56
N ASN A 352 -6.76 15.75 -15.67
CA ASN A 352 -7.97 16.55 -15.49
C ASN A 352 -8.40 17.23 -16.80
N THR A 353 -7.44 17.67 -17.60
CA THR A 353 -7.71 18.29 -18.90
C THR A 353 -8.23 17.28 -19.92
N VAL A 354 -7.63 16.09 -20.04
CA VAL A 354 -8.12 15.09 -21.01
C VAL A 354 -9.48 14.54 -20.62
N VAL A 355 -9.75 14.31 -19.32
CA VAL A 355 -11.05 13.81 -18.89
C VAL A 355 -12.17 14.80 -19.22
N ARG A 356 -11.96 16.09 -18.92
CA ARG A 356 -12.91 17.14 -19.30
C ARG A 356 -13.05 17.30 -20.81
N TYR A 357 -11.95 17.13 -21.55
CA TYR A 357 -11.96 17.19 -23.01
C TYR A 357 -12.89 16.16 -23.64
N PHE A 358 -13.04 14.98 -23.03
CA PHE A 358 -13.98 13.94 -23.46
C PHE A 358 -15.36 14.01 -22.77
N GLY A 359 -15.68 15.11 -22.09
CA GLY A 359 -16.99 15.33 -21.46
C GLY A 359 -17.23 14.58 -20.16
N GLU A 360 -16.20 14.00 -19.55
CA GLU A 360 -16.24 13.30 -18.27
C GLU A 360 -15.82 14.22 -17.11
N SER A 361 -16.16 13.84 -15.89
CA SER A 361 -15.73 14.56 -14.69
C SER A 361 -14.50 13.88 -14.05
N PRO A 362 -13.36 14.58 -13.90
CA PRO A 362 -12.18 13.99 -13.26
C PRO A 362 -12.40 13.64 -11.78
N LYS A 363 -13.43 14.20 -11.15
CA LYS A 363 -13.79 13.88 -9.76
C LYS A 363 -14.44 12.51 -9.62
N THR A 364 -15.10 12.02 -10.66
CA THR A 364 -15.88 10.76 -10.64
C THR A 364 -15.25 9.68 -11.51
N THR A 365 -14.31 10.07 -12.38
CA THR A 365 -13.72 9.17 -13.38
C THR A 365 -12.21 9.12 -13.15
N PRO A 366 -11.69 8.12 -12.41
CA PRO A 366 -10.25 7.94 -12.20
C PRO A 366 -9.58 7.31 -13.44
N PRO A 367 -8.22 7.38 -13.55
CA PRO A 367 -7.48 6.82 -14.68
C PRO A 367 -7.79 5.35 -14.97
N SER A 368 -8.04 4.59 -13.90
CA SER A 368 -8.43 3.18 -13.90
C SER A 368 -9.81 2.89 -14.50
N VAL A 369 -10.61 3.92 -14.76
CA VAL A 369 -11.90 3.84 -15.46
C VAL A 369 -11.82 4.52 -16.82
N PHE A 370 -11.13 5.67 -16.90
CA PHE A 370 -11.01 6.46 -18.12
C PHE A 370 -10.20 5.76 -19.22
N PHE A 371 -8.95 5.37 -18.93
CA PHE A 371 -8.06 4.80 -19.94
C PHE A 371 -8.48 3.42 -20.45
N PRO A 372 -9.05 2.49 -19.64
CA PRO A 372 -9.53 1.21 -20.14
C PRO A 372 -10.59 1.29 -21.23
N VAL A 373 -11.36 2.39 -21.33
CA VAL A 373 -12.32 2.58 -22.43
C VAL A 373 -11.58 2.58 -23.76
N PHE A 374 -10.48 3.34 -23.86
CA PHE A 374 -9.65 3.38 -25.06
C PHE A 374 -8.93 2.05 -25.29
N VAL A 375 -8.42 1.40 -24.24
CA VAL A 375 -7.75 0.09 -24.38
C VAL A 375 -8.70 -0.96 -24.96
N ARG A 376 -9.93 -1.06 -24.42
CA ARG A 376 -10.95 -1.98 -24.93
C ARG A 376 -11.32 -1.66 -26.36
N PHE A 377 -11.56 -0.38 -26.68
CA PHE A 377 -11.87 0.05 -28.03
C PHE A 377 -10.76 -0.29 -29.03
N ILE A 378 -9.49 0.00 -28.71
CA ILE A 378 -8.34 -0.33 -29.57
C ILE A 378 -8.22 -1.84 -29.75
N ARG A 379 -8.38 -2.61 -28.67
CA ARG A 379 -8.30 -4.08 -28.73
C ARG A 379 -9.41 -4.68 -29.56
N SER A 380 -10.61 -4.12 -29.52
CA SER A 380 -11.75 -4.58 -30.31
C SER A 380 -11.69 -4.13 -31.76
N TYR A 381 -10.99 -3.02 -32.05
CA TYR A 381 -10.80 -2.52 -33.41
C TYR A 381 -9.76 -3.35 -34.19
N LYS A 382 -8.65 -3.70 -33.52
CA LYS A 382 -7.62 -4.58 -34.06
C LYS A 382 -8.16 -5.99 -34.26
#